data_AF-A0A1H3FYW4-F1
#
_entry.id   AF-A0A1H3FYW4-F1
#
_cell.length_a   1.000
_cell.length_b   1.000
_cell.length_c   1.000
_cell.angle_alpha   90.00
_cell.angle_beta   90.00
_cell.angle_gamma   90.00
#
_symmetry.space_group_name_H-M   'P 1'
#
loop_
_entity.id
_entity.type
_entity.pdbx_description
1 polymer ?
#
loop_
_entity_poly.entity_id
_entity_poly.type
_entity_poly.pdbx_seq_one_letter_code
_entity_poly.pdbx_strand_id
1 'polypeptide(L)'
;MRKLLLLSILGALIAGLATFVGWAERRPPSHYLSDLRSELSTDAGTPGASGNLLLIRPQLFPVDYQSPAHLRLKLAAALDRARAAGLLSPQTLVVLPEHIGTWLIAAGEKTELYQARDRQEVRDWMLLGNPLLAVQVLMQNLDAERLDEALLRMKARRMAADYQQLFSGLAREYRVNLLAGSILLPLPHLENGQLAIGDGPLRTVSLAFGPDGQVLGELYSEAWPQPHDRREPQRLHIGERELLIERDWQPGYPQSRVLTANGEQVSEPLYLRGKLSWPVGGAPRRVELTPVEMQRGQAPGSQLLNLWIAPQ
;
A
#
# COMPACT_ATOMS: atom_id res chain seq x y z
N MET A 1 -32.23 44.46 -19.62
CA MET A 1 -32.73 43.15 -19.15
C MET A 1 -31.73 42.01 -19.38
N ARG A 2 -31.23 41.79 -20.61
CA ARG A 2 -30.25 40.72 -20.92
C ARG A 2 -28.95 40.75 -20.07
N LYS A 3 -28.38 41.93 -19.82
CA LYS A 3 -27.17 42.08 -18.98
C LYS A 3 -27.41 41.70 -17.51
N LEU A 4 -28.56 42.09 -16.95
CA LEU A 4 -28.93 41.74 -15.57
C LEU A 4 -29.16 40.22 -15.46
N LEU A 5 -29.84 39.62 -16.44
CA LEU A 5 -30.05 38.18 -16.49
C LEU A 5 -28.72 37.39 -16.61
N LEU A 6 -27.79 37.87 -17.43
CA LEU A 6 -26.44 37.29 -17.53
C LEU A 6 -25.65 37.39 -16.21
N LEU A 7 -25.71 38.55 -15.54
CA LEU A 7 -25.07 38.73 -14.24
C LEU A 7 -25.69 37.85 -13.15
N SER A 8 -27.02 37.68 -13.15
CA SER A 8 -27.70 36.77 -12.23
C SER A 8 -27.31 35.31 -12.46
N ILE A 9 -27.22 34.86 -13.73
CA ILE A 9 -26.76 33.52 -14.08
C ILE A 9 -25.31 33.32 -13.62
N LEU A 10 -24.43 34.28 -13.90
CA LEU A 10 -23.02 34.20 -13.49
C LEU A 10 -22.89 34.13 -11.97
N GLY A 11 -23.65 34.95 -11.23
CA GLY A 11 -23.68 34.90 -9.77
C GLY A 11 -24.15 33.55 -9.23
N ALA A 12 -25.20 32.97 -9.82
CA ALA A 12 -25.68 31.64 -9.46
C ALA A 12 -24.65 30.54 -9.73
N LEU A 13 -23.92 30.62 -10.86
CA LEU A 13 -22.84 29.68 -11.19
C LEU A 13 -21.69 29.76 -10.19
N ILE A 14 -21.26 30.97 -9.81
CA ILE A 14 -20.19 31.16 -8.82
C ILE A 14 -20.63 30.62 -7.44
N ALA A 15 -21.86 30.92 -7.02
CA ALA A 15 -22.39 30.41 -5.75
C ALA A 15 -22.48 28.88 -5.75
N GLY A 16 -22.93 28.28 -6.86
CA GLY A 16 -22.96 26.83 -7.06
C GLY A 16 -21.56 26.21 -6.97
N LEU A 17 -20.58 26.81 -7.66
CA LEU A 17 -19.19 26.34 -7.64
C LEU A 17 -18.57 26.43 -6.24
N ALA A 18 -18.77 27.55 -5.54
CA ALA A 18 -18.27 27.72 -4.17
C ALA A 18 -18.90 26.71 -3.20
N THR A 19 -20.20 26.44 -3.35
CA THR A 19 -20.91 25.42 -2.56
C THR A 19 -20.36 24.03 -2.85
N PHE A 20 -20.11 23.70 -4.12
CA PHE A 20 -19.53 22.43 -4.53
C PHE A 20 -18.11 22.25 -3.99
N VAL A 21 -17.23 23.25 -4.10
CA VAL A 21 -15.87 23.19 -3.55
C VAL A 21 -15.92 23.01 -2.03
N GLY A 22 -16.78 23.76 -1.34
CA GLY A 22 -16.98 23.60 0.11
C GLY A 22 -17.49 22.21 0.50
N TRP A 23 -18.34 21.58 -0.33
CA TRP A 23 -18.77 20.19 -0.12
C TRP A 23 -17.66 19.18 -0.42
N ALA A 24 -16.85 19.41 -1.45
CA ALA A 24 -15.74 18.54 -1.84
C ALA A 24 -14.64 18.50 -0.77
N GLU A 25 -14.37 19.64 -0.12
CA GLU A 25 -13.41 19.75 0.98
C GLU A 25 -13.91 19.09 2.28
N ARG A 26 -15.24 19.03 2.49
CA ARG A 26 -15.82 18.36 3.66
C ARG A 26 -15.64 16.84 3.58
N ARG A 27 -14.87 16.32 4.54
CA ARG A 27 -14.50 14.91 4.69
C ARG A 27 -14.87 14.45 6.11
N PRO A 28 -16.16 14.19 6.40
CA PRO A 28 -16.56 13.76 7.73
C PRO A 28 -15.94 12.39 8.08
N PRO A 29 -15.58 12.15 9.35
CA PRO A 29 -15.07 10.86 9.78
C PRO A 29 -16.17 9.81 9.67
N SER A 30 -15.84 8.64 9.13
CA SER A 30 -16.75 7.48 9.17
C SER A 30 -16.45 6.63 10.39
N HIS A 31 -17.51 6.20 11.08
CA HIS A 31 -17.41 5.27 12.19
C HIS A 31 -17.51 3.85 11.64
N TYR A 32 -16.39 3.30 11.19
CA TYR A 32 -16.30 1.90 10.78
C TYR A 32 -15.24 1.20 11.63
N LEU A 33 -15.51 -0.06 11.97
CA LEU A 33 -14.59 -0.88 12.75
C LEU A 33 -13.83 -1.81 11.81
N SER A 34 -12.52 -1.60 11.69
CA SER A 34 -11.64 -2.54 11.00
C SER A 34 -11.69 -3.90 11.70
N ASP A 35 -11.82 -4.99 10.92
CA ASP A 35 -11.72 -6.34 11.48
C ASP A 35 -10.27 -6.61 11.91
N LEU A 36 -9.98 -6.53 13.21
CA LEU A 36 -8.62 -6.66 13.74
C LEU A 36 -8.20 -8.12 14.01
N ARG A 37 -9.05 -9.09 13.66
CA ARG A 37 -8.71 -10.51 13.89
C ARG A 37 -7.43 -10.87 13.16
N SER A 38 -6.58 -11.63 13.85
CA SER A 38 -5.35 -12.17 13.30
C SER A 38 -5.09 -13.58 13.85
N GLU A 39 -4.59 -14.46 12.99
CA GLU A 39 -4.27 -15.84 13.33
C GLU A 39 -2.83 -16.19 12.98
N LEU A 40 -2.19 -16.99 13.81
CA LEU A 40 -0.91 -17.63 13.49
C LEU A 40 -1.22 -18.93 12.75
N SER A 41 -1.15 -18.89 11.43
CA SER A 41 -1.52 -20.03 10.57
C SER A 41 -0.40 -21.06 10.48
N THR A 42 0.85 -20.60 10.46
CA THR A 42 2.04 -21.45 10.37
C THR A 42 3.06 -20.99 11.40
N ASP A 43 3.65 -21.94 12.12
CA ASP A 43 4.83 -21.74 12.97
C ASP A 43 5.78 -22.92 12.75
N ALA A 44 6.87 -22.69 12.02
CA ALA A 44 7.79 -23.71 11.58
C ALA A 44 9.23 -23.42 12.03
N GLY A 45 10.02 -24.47 12.21
CA GLY A 45 11.40 -24.38 12.69
C GLY A 45 11.51 -24.40 14.22
N THR A 46 12.73 -24.16 14.73
CA THR A 46 13.01 -24.18 16.17
C THR A 46 13.38 -22.77 16.66
N PRO A 47 12.75 -22.26 17.74
CA PRO A 47 13.11 -20.98 18.33
C PRO A 47 14.60 -20.86 18.65
N GLY A 48 15.20 -19.72 18.30
CA GLY A 48 16.63 -19.49 18.47
C GLY A 48 17.02 -18.02 18.43
N ALA A 49 18.26 -17.72 18.79
CA ALA A 49 18.80 -16.36 18.87
C ALA A 49 18.94 -15.67 17.50
N SER A 50 18.93 -16.44 16.40
CA SER A 50 18.97 -15.93 15.03
C SER A 50 17.68 -15.21 14.62
N GLY A 51 16.62 -15.25 15.44
CA GLY A 51 15.32 -14.70 15.08
C GLY A 51 14.59 -15.53 14.03
N ASN A 52 13.64 -14.90 13.37
CA ASN A 52 12.64 -15.55 12.53
C ASN A 52 12.21 -14.64 11.38
N LEU A 53 11.66 -15.28 10.35
CA LEU A 53 10.92 -14.62 9.30
C LEU A 53 9.43 -14.65 9.65
N LEU A 54 8.83 -13.46 9.79
CA LEU A 54 7.41 -13.31 10.07
C LEU A 54 6.72 -12.67 8.88
N LEU A 55 6.00 -13.47 8.09
CA LEU A 55 5.22 -12.96 6.98
C LEU A 55 3.81 -12.63 7.45
N ILE A 56 3.30 -11.46 7.08
CA ILE A 56 1.93 -11.05 7.40
C ILE A 56 1.15 -10.90 6.11
N ARG A 57 0.09 -11.71 5.96
CA ARG A 57 -0.93 -11.55 4.90
C ARG A 57 -2.15 -10.81 5.49
N PRO A 58 -2.14 -9.46 5.54
CA PRO A 58 -3.25 -8.71 6.10
C PRO A 58 -4.49 -8.83 5.21
N GLN A 59 -5.65 -8.94 5.84
CA GLN A 59 -6.93 -8.88 5.13
C GLN A 59 -7.44 -7.44 5.12
N LEU A 60 -7.22 -6.72 4.01
CA LEU A 60 -7.48 -5.28 3.90
C LEU A 60 -8.72 -4.97 3.07
N PHE A 61 -9.42 -3.93 3.48
CA PHE A 61 -10.59 -3.37 2.81
C PHE A 61 -10.38 -1.87 2.56
N PRO A 62 -11.17 -1.23 1.67
CA PRO A 62 -10.97 0.18 1.32
C PRO A 62 -10.96 1.11 2.55
N VAL A 63 -11.79 0.80 3.55
CA VAL A 63 -11.90 1.55 4.80
C VAL A 63 -10.63 1.51 5.65
N ASP A 64 -9.82 0.45 5.56
CA ASP A 64 -8.53 0.39 6.25
C ASP A 64 -7.56 1.46 5.70
N TYR A 65 -7.80 1.94 4.47
CA TYR A 65 -7.04 3.02 3.84
C TYR A 65 -7.68 4.40 3.98
N GLN A 66 -8.72 4.55 4.82
CA GLN A 66 -9.30 5.86 5.09
C GLN A 66 -8.28 6.85 5.64
N SER A 67 -7.33 6.34 6.43
CA SER A 67 -6.19 7.11 6.91
C SER A 67 -5.02 6.15 7.19
N PRO A 68 -3.78 6.64 7.22
CA PRO A 68 -2.63 5.84 7.63
C PRO A 68 -2.81 5.20 9.02
N ALA A 69 -3.53 5.87 9.93
CA ALA A 69 -3.82 5.35 11.26
C ALA A 69 -4.69 4.08 11.23
N HIS A 70 -5.65 3.98 10.32
CA HIS A 70 -6.51 2.79 10.19
C HIS A 70 -5.72 1.59 9.69
N LEU A 71 -4.89 1.78 8.66
CA LEU A 71 -3.99 0.73 8.17
C LEU A 71 -3.01 0.31 9.27
N ARG A 72 -2.45 1.28 10.00
CA ARG A 72 -1.58 1.04 11.15
C ARG A 72 -2.28 0.18 12.20
N LEU A 73 -3.53 0.48 12.56
CA LEU A 73 -4.30 -0.31 13.55
C LEU A 73 -4.42 -1.78 13.12
N LYS A 74 -4.67 -2.03 11.83
CA LYS A 74 -4.76 -3.39 11.30
C LYS A 74 -3.44 -4.16 11.40
N LEU A 75 -2.33 -3.51 11.04
CA LEU A 75 -1.01 -4.12 11.07
C LEU A 75 -0.49 -4.28 12.50
N ALA A 76 -0.75 -3.29 13.37
CA ALA A 76 -0.46 -3.35 14.79
C ALA A 76 -1.17 -4.53 15.46
N ALA A 77 -2.45 -4.78 15.15
CA ALA A 77 -3.17 -5.93 15.69
C ALA A 77 -2.53 -7.29 15.33
N ALA A 78 -1.96 -7.41 14.12
CA ALA A 78 -1.18 -8.59 13.74
C ALA A 78 0.14 -8.67 14.51
N LEU A 79 0.87 -7.56 14.61
CA LEU A 79 2.15 -7.51 15.35
C LEU A 79 1.97 -7.72 16.86
N ASP A 80 0.88 -7.25 17.46
CA ASP A 80 0.53 -7.52 18.86
C ASP A 80 0.27 -9.01 19.08
N ARG A 81 -0.40 -9.68 18.13
CA ARG A 81 -0.58 -11.13 18.17
C ARG A 81 0.76 -11.87 18.11
N ALA A 82 1.66 -11.45 17.23
CA ALA A 82 3.01 -12.01 17.14
C ALA A 82 3.83 -11.79 18.42
N ARG A 83 3.73 -10.58 19.01
CA ARG A 83 4.37 -10.25 20.29
C ARG A 83 3.85 -11.16 21.41
N ALA A 84 2.54 -11.33 21.50
CA ALA A 84 1.90 -12.21 22.50
C ALA A 84 2.31 -13.68 22.33
N ALA A 85 2.67 -14.10 21.10
CA ALA A 85 3.19 -15.42 20.80
C ALA A 85 4.73 -15.53 20.96
N GLY A 86 5.42 -14.47 21.40
CA GLY A 86 6.87 -14.48 21.60
C GLY A 86 7.69 -14.49 20.31
N LEU A 87 7.09 -14.09 19.18
CA LEU A 87 7.71 -14.18 17.85
C LEU A 87 8.52 -12.94 17.46
N LEU A 88 8.58 -11.90 18.30
CA LEU A 88 9.21 -10.63 17.95
C LEU A 88 10.51 -10.41 18.71
N SER A 89 11.56 -10.08 17.96
CA SER A 89 12.87 -9.68 18.45
C SER A 89 13.52 -8.68 17.48
N PRO A 90 14.58 -7.98 17.89
CA PRO A 90 15.38 -7.16 16.96
C PRO A 90 16.00 -7.92 15.80
N GLN A 91 16.06 -9.26 15.84
CA GLN A 91 16.55 -10.14 14.77
C GLN A 91 15.43 -10.65 13.86
N THR A 92 14.16 -10.46 14.26
CA THR A 92 13.00 -10.81 13.47
C THR A 92 12.90 -9.91 12.25
N LEU A 93 12.67 -10.51 11.09
CA LEU A 93 12.30 -9.81 9.86
C LEU A 93 10.81 -9.99 9.62
N VAL A 94 10.05 -8.91 9.78
CA VAL A 94 8.64 -8.83 9.38
C VAL A 94 8.57 -8.48 7.90
N VAL A 95 7.81 -9.24 7.12
CA VAL A 95 7.64 -9.02 5.68
C VAL A 95 6.19 -8.75 5.36
N LEU A 96 5.93 -7.60 4.72
CA LEU A 96 4.60 -7.17 4.28
C LEU A 96 4.44 -7.30 2.77
N PRO A 97 3.20 -7.48 2.27
CA PRO A 97 2.99 -7.79 0.86
C PRO A 97 3.20 -6.61 -0.07
N GLU A 98 3.44 -6.94 -1.33
CA GLU A 98 3.51 -5.99 -2.43
C GLU A 98 2.23 -5.16 -2.58
N HIS A 99 2.39 -3.91 -3.02
CA HIS A 99 1.34 -2.90 -3.21
C HIS A 99 0.53 -2.49 -1.97
N ILE A 100 0.91 -2.93 -0.76
CA ILE A 100 0.26 -2.49 0.47
C ILE A 100 0.27 -0.96 0.64
N GLY A 101 1.30 -0.26 0.16
CA GLY A 101 1.36 1.21 0.24
C GLY A 101 0.57 1.93 -0.86
N THR A 102 0.30 1.26 -1.98
CA THR A 102 -0.29 1.91 -3.17
C THR A 102 -1.69 2.47 -2.89
N TRP A 103 -2.41 1.80 -2.00
CA TRP A 103 -3.78 2.13 -1.60
C TRP A 103 -3.90 3.32 -0.66
N LEU A 104 -2.78 3.87 -0.16
CA LEU A 104 -2.77 5.15 0.55
C LEU A 104 -3.28 6.30 -0.34
N ILE A 105 -3.41 6.09 -1.65
CA ILE A 105 -4.14 6.98 -2.56
C ILE A 105 -5.59 7.22 -2.10
N ALA A 106 -6.23 6.28 -1.40
CA ALA A 106 -7.59 6.43 -0.89
C ALA A 106 -7.65 7.22 0.43
N ALA A 107 -6.51 7.64 1.00
CA ALA A 107 -6.47 8.33 2.27
C ALA A 107 -7.18 9.70 2.21
N GLY A 108 -8.05 9.93 3.20
CA GLY A 108 -8.83 11.14 3.36
C GLY A 108 -9.91 11.36 2.29
N GLU A 109 -10.26 10.36 1.49
CA GLU A 109 -11.35 10.46 0.53
C GLU A 109 -12.74 10.47 1.21
N LYS A 110 -13.79 10.73 0.41
CA LYS A 110 -15.17 10.74 0.92
C LYS A 110 -15.59 9.33 1.36
N THR A 111 -16.53 9.25 2.30
CA THR A 111 -16.94 7.96 2.90
C THR A 111 -17.53 7.00 1.86
N GLU A 112 -18.22 7.56 0.88
CA GLU A 112 -18.87 6.85 -0.22
C GLU A 112 -17.85 6.10 -1.10
N LEU A 113 -16.63 6.62 -1.23
CA LEU A 113 -15.55 5.95 -1.95
C LEU A 113 -15.20 4.59 -1.33
N TYR A 114 -15.23 4.47 0.00
CA TYR A 114 -14.92 3.21 0.69
C TYR A 114 -16.06 2.18 0.59
N GLN A 115 -17.24 2.61 0.15
CA GLN A 115 -18.41 1.76 -0.08
C GLN A 115 -18.64 1.47 -1.57
N ALA A 116 -17.78 1.99 -2.44
CA ALA A 116 -17.87 1.83 -3.87
C ALA A 116 -17.83 0.34 -4.28
N ARG A 117 -18.70 -0.02 -5.20
CA ARG A 117 -18.96 -1.41 -5.61
C ARG A 117 -17.97 -1.88 -6.66
N ASP A 118 -17.53 -0.96 -7.52
CA ASP A 118 -16.66 -1.21 -8.66
C ASP A 118 -15.66 -0.07 -8.91
N ARG A 119 -14.83 -0.26 -9.94
CA ARG A 119 -13.76 0.66 -10.33
C ARG A 119 -14.30 2.00 -10.85
N GLN A 120 -15.51 2.02 -11.42
CA GLN A 120 -16.09 3.24 -11.98
C GLN A 120 -16.59 4.15 -10.86
N GLU A 121 -17.37 3.62 -9.91
CA GLU A 121 -17.84 4.39 -8.74
C GLU A 121 -16.67 4.99 -7.94
N VAL A 122 -15.59 4.22 -7.81
CA VAL A 122 -14.32 4.64 -7.24
C VAL A 122 -13.77 5.92 -7.92
N ARG A 123 -13.72 5.93 -9.25
CA ARG A 123 -13.19 7.06 -10.04
C ARG A 123 -14.12 8.27 -9.95
N ASP A 124 -15.42 8.03 -10.02
CA ASP A 124 -16.42 9.09 -9.93
C ASP A 124 -16.31 9.81 -8.58
N TRP A 125 -16.20 9.08 -7.48
CA TRP A 125 -16.03 9.67 -6.15
C TRP A 125 -14.72 10.43 -6.00
N MET A 126 -13.64 9.94 -6.60
CA MET A 126 -12.37 10.68 -6.61
C MET A 126 -12.45 11.98 -7.39
N LEU A 127 -13.07 11.97 -8.58
CA LEU A 127 -13.23 13.18 -9.39
C LEU A 127 -14.10 14.20 -8.66
N LEU A 128 -15.19 13.75 -8.06
CA LEU A 128 -16.10 14.60 -7.26
C LEU A 128 -15.41 15.14 -6.00
N GLY A 129 -14.54 14.36 -5.36
CA GLY A 129 -13.80 14.75 -4.16
C GLY A 129 -12.57 15.63 -4.42
N ASN A 130 -12.11 15.73 -5.67
CA ASN A 130 -10.88 16.42 -6.05
C ASN A 130 -11.14 17.35 -7.26
N PRO A 131 -11.68 18.57 -7.03
CA PRO A 131 -12.15 19.46 -8.11
C PRO A 131 -11.02 19.93 -9.05
N LEU A 132 -9.81 20.13 -8.54
CA LEU A 132 -8.65 20.51 -9.37
C LEU A 132 -8.32 19.44 -10.40
N LEU A 133 -8.39 18.17 -10.00
CA LEU A 133 -8.20 17.06 -10.92
C LEU A 133 -9.32 16.97 -11.95
N ALA A 134 -10.58 17.16 -11.55
CA ALA A 134 -11.70 17.15 -12.48
C ALA A 134 -11.51 18.20 -13.60
N VAL A 135 -11.02 19.40 -13.25
CA VAL A 135 -10.66 20.43 -14.25
C VAL A 135 -9.53 19.96 -15.17
N GLN A 136 -8.47 19.36 -14.61
CA GLN A 136 -7.36 18.82 -15.41
C GLN A 136 -7.84 17.74 -16.39
N VAL A 137 -8.69 16.82 -15.95
CA VAL A 137 -9.24 15.73 -16.76
C VAL A 137 -10.05 16.28 -17.93
N LEU A 138 -10.92 17.27 -17.68
CA LEU A 138 -11.70 17.96 -18.71
C LEU A 138 -10.82 18.69 -19.72
N MET A 139 -9.76 19.36 -19.26
CA MET A 139 -8.84 20.09 -20.14
C MET A 139 -7.97 19.17 -21.00
N GLN A 140 -7.56 18.02 -20.45
CA GLN A 140 -6.60 17.12 -21.10
C GLN A 140 -7.26 15.93 -21.82
N ASN A 141 -8.61 15.81 -21.74
CA ASN A 141 -9.38 14.69 -22.27
C ASN A 141 -8.75 13.34 -21.89
N LEU A 142 -8.47 13.15 -20.59
CA LEU A 142 -7.81 11.96 -20.10
C LEU A 142 -8.72 10.74 -20.25
N ASP A 143 -8.15 9.65 -20.76
CA ASP A 143 -8.79 8.34 -20.70
C ASP A 143 -8.68 7.73 -19.29
N ALA A 144 -9.26 6.54 -19.13
CA ALA A 144 -9.30 5.84 -17.85
C ALA A 144 -7.93 5.55 -17.23
N GLU A 145 -6.93 5.19 -18.03
CA GLU A 145 -5.60 4.84 -17.52
C GLU A 145 -4.81 6.09 -17.12
N ARG A 146 -4.89 7.14 -17.95
CA ARG A 146 -4.27 8.43 -17.66
C ARG A 146 -4.92 9.13 -16.47
N LEU A 147 -6.22 8.91 -16.23
CA LEU A 147 -6.90 9.37 -15.03
C LEU A 147 -6.31 8.73 -13.76
N ASP A 148 -6.15 7.40 -13.74
CA ASP A 148 -5.61 6.70 -12.57
C ASP A 148 -4.16 7.13 -12.27
N GLU A 149 -3.36 7.35 -13.32
CA GLU A 149 -2.01 7.91 -13.18
C GLU A 149 -2.04 9.35 -12.63
N ALA A 150 -2.91 10.22 -13.15
CA ALA A 150 -3.03 11.60 -12.67
C ALA A 150 -3.44 11.66 -11.19
N LEU A 151 -4.35 10.77 -10.77
CA LEU A 151 -4.75 10.61 -9.38
C LEU A 151 -3.60 10.21 -8.47
N LEU A 152 -2.81 9.24 -8.92
CA LEU A 152 -1.64 8.78 -8.18
C LEU A 152 -0.62 9.91 -8.05
N ARG A 153 -0.31 10.62 -9.14
CA ARG A 153 0.61 11.77 -9.13
C ARG A 153 0.15 12.89 -8.20
N MET A 154 -1.14 13.22 -8.23
CA MET A 154 -1.74 14.24 -7.36
C MET A 154 -1.50 13.94 -5.87
N LYS A 155 -1.53 12.65 -5.48
CA LYS A 155 -1.39 12.23 -4.08
C LYS A 155 -0.02 11.69 -3.71
N ALA A 156 0.86 11.49 -4.68
CA ALA A 156 2.14 10.78 -4.52
C ALA A 156 3.01 11.33 -3.39
N ARG A 157 3.10 12.65 -3.22
CA ARG A 157 3.91 13.26 -2.16
C ARG A 157 3.42 12.85 -0.77
N ARG A 158 2.11 12.92 -0.57
CA ARG A 158 1.48 12.50 0.70
C ARG A 158 1.60 11.00 0.90
N MET A 159 1.37 10.22 -0.17
CA MET A 159 1.51 8.77 -0.13
C MET A 159 2.92 8.33 0.29
N ALA A 160 3.97 8.96 -0.25
CA ALA A 160 5.36 8.68 0.11
C ALA A 160 5.64 8.96 1.61
N ALA A 161 5.19 10.12 2.11
CA ALA A 161 5.33 10.48 3.52
C ALA A 161 4.53 9.55 4.45
N ASP A 162 3.26 9.28 4.13
CA ASP A 162 2.37 8.41 4.90
C ASP A 162 2.92 6.97 4.93
N TYR A 163 3.41 6.45 3.80
CA TYR A 163 4.05 5.14 3.68
C TYR A 163 5.26 5.04 4.61
N GLN A 164 6.21 5.96 4.47
CA GLN A 164 7.44 5.92 5.26
C GLN A 164 7.16 6.08 6.76
N GLN A 165 6.32 7.04 7.15
CA GLN A 165 5.99 7.28 8.55
C GLN A 165 5.29 6.08 9.20
N LEU A 166 4.37 5.44 8.49
CA LEU A 166 3.64 4.28 9.00
C LEU A 166 4.58 3.11 9.26
N PHE A 167 5.38 2.73 8.27
CA PHE A 167 6.21 1.52 8.35
C PHE A 167 7.45 1.70 9.23
N SER A 168 8.10 2.87 9.20
CA SER A 168 9.15 3.22 10.18
C SER A 168 8.61 3.22 11.61
N GLY A 169 7.40 3.75 11.82
CA GLY A 169 6.73 3.77 13.11
C GLY A 169 6.48 2.36 13.65
N LEU A 170 5.94 1.46 12.82
CA LEU A 170 5.72 0.05 13.19
C LEU A 170 7.05 -0.65 13.52
N ALA A 171 8.07 -0.50 12.68
CA ALA A 171 9.38 -1.13 12.92
C ALA A 171 9.96 -0.72 14.28
N ARG A 172 9.92 0.58 14.60
CA ARG A 172 10.40 1.14 15.86
C ARG A 172 9.57 0.73 17.07
N GLU A 173 8.25 0.78 16.97
CA GLU A 173 7.33 0.44 18.07
C GLU A 173 7.40 -1.04 18.45
N TYR A 174 7.60 -1.91 17.45
CA TYR A 174 7.71 -3.34 17.66
C TYR A 174 9.14 -3.83 17.80
N ARG A 175 10.14 -2.96 17.58
CA ARG A 175 11.58 -3.26 17.65
C ARG A 175 11.97 -4.45 16.76
N VAL A 176 11.55 -4.41 15.50
CA VAL A 176 11.79 -5.46 14.50
C VAL A 176 12.42 -4.87 13.25
N ASN A 177 13.07 -5.70 12.44
CA ASN A 177 13.32 -5.34 11.06
C ASN A 177 12.01 -5.53 10.28
N LEU A 178 11.69 -4.60 9.38
CA LEU A 178 10.42 -4.60 8.67
C LEU A 178 10.65 -4.28 7.19
N LEU A 179 10.37 -5.24 6.31
CA LEU A 179 10.18 -4.99 4.88
C LEU A 179 8.73 -4.53 4.67
N ALA A 180 8.58 -3.26 4.28
CA ALA A 180 7.30 -2.55 4.28
C ALA A 180 6.33 -2.95 3.16
N GLY A 181 6.65 -3.98 2.38
CA GLY A 181 5.98 -4.23 1.12
C GLY A 181 6.27 -3.11 0.12
N SER A 182 5.41 -2.91 -0.88
CA SER A 182 5.68 -1.93 -1.93
C SER A 182 4.58 -0.88 -2.14
N ILE A 183 4.98 0.20 -2.80
CA ILE A 183 4.14 1.35 -3.17
C ILE A 183 4.49 1.80 -4.60
N LEU A 184 3.49 2.29 -5.32
CA LEU A 184 3.65 2.87 -6.66
C LEU A 184 3.81 4.39 -6.56
N LEU A 185 4.92 4.94 -7.06
CA LEU A 185 5.25 6.37 -7.00
C LEU A 185 5.87 6.87 -8.31
N PRO A 186 5.75 8.17 -8.66
CA PRO A 186 6.40 8.77 -9.81
C PRO A 186 7.86 9.14 -9.48
N LEU A 187 8.80 8.62 -10.28
CA LEU A 187 10.26 8.81 -10.14
C LEU A 187 10.73 8.92 -8.67
N PRO A 188 10.55 7.87 -7.86
CA PRO A 188 10.89 7.88 -6.45
C PRO A 188 12.39 7.80 -6.22
N HIS A 189 12.86 8.49 -5.19
CA HIS A 189 14.26 8.51 -4.75
C HIS A 189 14.36 8.78 -3.25
N LEU A 190 15.51 8.47 -2.65
CA LEU A 190 15.80 8.80 -1.26
C LEU A 190 16.61 10.09 -1.18
N GLU A 191 16.12 11.06 -0.41
CA GLU A 191 16.85 12.28 -0.05
C GLU A 191 17.06 12.28 1.46
N ASN A 192 18.32 12.14 1.91
CA ASN A 192 18.66 12.10 3.34
C ASN A 192 17.83 11.09 4.15
N GLY A 193 17.59 9.92 3.56
CA GLY A 193 16.79 8.86 4.16
C GLY A 193 15.27 9.09 4.13
N GLN A 194 14.78 10.17 3.49
CA GLN A 194 13.36 10.41 3.25
C GLN A 194 12.96 10.02 1.82
N LEU A 195 11.81 9.36 1.68
CA LEU A 195 11.24 8.98 0.40
C LEU A 195 10.62 10.20 -0.27
N ALA A 196 11.25 10.66 -1.34
CA ALA A 196 10.80 11.75 -2.18
C ALA A 196 10.23 11.22 -3.50
N ILE A 197 9.55 12.12 -4.23
CA ILE A 197 8.97 11.85 -5.54
C ILE A 197 9.49 12.85 -6.56
N GLY A 198 9.49 12.47 -7.84
CA GLY A 198 9.81 13.34 -8.96
C GLY A 198 8.76 13.28 -10.07
N ASP A 199 9.05 13.94 -11.20
CA ASP A 199 8.10 14.11 -12.31
C ASP A 199 8.30 13.10 -13.47
N GLY A 200 8.85 11.92 -13.18
CA GLY A 200 9.15 10.89 -14.19
C GLY A 200 8.16 9.72 -14.22
N PRO A 201 8.54 8.57 -14.81
CA PRO A 201 7.67 7.40 -14.95
C PRO A 201 7.30 6.82 -13.58
N LEU A 202 6.16 6.13 -13.53
CA LEU A 202 5.76 5.37 -12.35
C LEU A 202 6.70 4.19 -12.12
N ARG A 203 7.01 3.94 -10.84
CA ARG A 203 7.85 2.84 -10.39
C ARG A 203 7.30 2.23 -9.12
N THR A 204 7.36 0.91 -9.02
CA THR A 204 7.09 0.22 -7.77
C THR A 204 8.35 0.28 -6.92
N VAL A 205 8.22 0.70 -5.67
CA VAL A 205 9.33 0.78 -4.72
C VAL A 205 9.00 0.11 -3.41
N SER A 206 10.05 -0.36 -2.72
CA SER A 206 9.95 -0.99 -1.41
C SER A 206 11.08 -0.51 -0.51
N LEU A 207 10.74 -0.21 0.74
CA LEU A 207 11.70 0.13 1.80
C LEU A 207 11.76 -0.97 2.85
N ALA A 208 12.95 -1.16 3.40
CA ALA A 208 13.14 -1.90 4.63
C ALA A 208 13.49 -0.93 5.75
N PHE A 209 13.07 -1.25 6.97
CA PHE A 209 13.31 -0.46 8.17
C PHE A 209 13.94 -1.32 9.25
N GLY A 210 14.87 -0.73 10.02
CA GLY A 210 15.49 -1.36 11.16
C GLY A 210 14.63 -1.25 12.43
N PRO A 211 15.04 -1.91 13.53
CA PRO A 211 14.33 -1.87 14.81
C PRO A 211 14.23 -0.47 15.44
N ASP A 212 15.00 0.49 14.95
CA ASP A 212 14.98 1.90 15.32
C ASP A 212 14.08 2.76 14.41
N GLY A 213 13.54 2.18 13.34
CA GLY A 213 12.73 2.84 12.33
C GLY A 213 13.53 3.53 11.22
N GLN A 214 14.86 3.40 11.19
CA GLN A 214 15.68 3.94 10.11
C GLN A 214 15.60 3.07 8.86
N VAL A 215 15.75 3.67 7.68
CA VAL A 215 15.77 2.95 6.41
C VAL A 215 17.02 2.05 6.35
N LEU A 216 16.83 0.80 5.94
CA LEU A 216 17.91 -0.17 5.72
C LEU A 216 18.19 -0.33 4.22
N GLY A 217 19.47 -0.31 3.86
CA GLY A 217 19.93 -0.55 2.50
C GLY A 217 19.51 0.56 1.52
N GLU A 218 19.53 0.21 0.23
CA GLU A 218 19.15 1.11 -0.85
C GLU A 218 17.65 1.00 -1.17
N LEU A 219 17.11 2.06 -1.79
CA LEU A 219 15.74 2.05 -2.31
C LEU A 219 15.62 1.01 -3.42
N TYR A 220 14.80 -0.02 -3.20
CA TYR A 220 14.41 -0.91 -4.28
C TYR A 220 13.44 -0.19 -5.22
N SER A 221 13.67 -0.29 -6.53
CA SER A 221 12.85 0.39 -7.52
C SER A 221 12.78 -0.35 -8.86
N GLU A 222 11.57 -0.73 -9.26
CA GLU A 222 11.29 -1.40 -10.53
C GLU A 222 10.37 -0.57 -11.42
N ALA A 223 10.49 -0.75 -12.74
CA ALA A 223 9.66 -0.03 -13.70
C ALA A 223 8.20 -0.51 -13.63
N TRP A 224 7.26 0.43 -13.84
CA TRP A 224 5.83 0.13 -13.92
C TRP A 224 5.23 0.67 -15.24
N PRO A 225 4.43 -0.13 -15.98
CA PRO A 225 4.12 -1.54 -15.74
C PRO A 225 5.35 -2.45 -15.96
N GLN A 226 5.42 -3.55 -15.21
CA GLN A 226 6.63 -4.38 -15.14
C GLN A 226 6.86 -5.17 -16.45
N PRO A 227 8.08 -5.14 -17.03
CA PRO A 227 8.41 -5.98 -18.18
C PRO A 227 8.52 -7.47 -17.80
N HIS A 228 8.21 -8.37 -18.74
CA HIS A 228 8.12 -9.81 -18.48
C HIS A 228 9.46 -10.51 -18.20
N ASP A 229 10.59 -9.98 -18.68
CA ASP A 229 11.80 -10.80 -18.88
C ASP A 229 12.98 -10.55 -17.91
N ARG A 230 12.92 -9.54 -17.03
CA ARG A 230 13.98 -9.35 -16.01
C ARG A 230 13.43 -8.80 -14.71
N ARG A 231 13.59 -9.59 -13.65
CA ARG A 231 13.26 -9.23 -12.27
C ARG A 231 14.50 -9.42 -11.44
N GLU A 232 15.15 -8.32 -11.09
CA GLU A 232 16.23 -8.38 -10.12
C GLU A 232 15.61 -8.44 -8.72
N PRO A 233 15.96 -9.46 -7.91
CA PRO A 233 15.46 -9.55 -6.56
C PRO A 233 16.02 -8.39 -5.73
N GLN A 234 15.23 -7.90 -4.79
CA GLN A 234 15.73 -6.93 -3.82
C GLN A 234 16.67 -7.65 -2.85
N ARG A 235 17.89 -7.17 -2.73
CA ARG A 235 18.85 -7.64 -1.74
C ARG A 235 18.64 -6.89 -0.43
N LEU A 236 18.49 -7.62 0.67
CA LEU A 236 18.27 -7.05 1.98
C LEU A 236 19.27 -7.64 2.97
N HIS A 237 19.97 -6.76 3.68
CA HIS A 237 20.93 -7.14 4.71
C HIS A 237 20.33 -6.91 6.10
N ILE A 238 20.17 -7.98 6.88
CA ILE A 238 19.67 -7.93 8.27
C ILE A 238 20.74 -8.50 9.20
N GLY A 239 21.50 -7.60 9.84
CA GLY A 239 22.74 -7.98 10.52
C GLY A 239 23.77 -8.48 9.51
N GLU A 240 24.32 -9.66 9.74
CA GLU A 240 25.29 -10.29 8.81
C GLU A 240 24.63 -11.11 7.70
N ARG A 241 23.29 -11.16 7.66
CA ARG A 241 22.54 -12.03 6.75
C ARG A 241 22.08 -11.27 5.52
N GLU A 242 22.31 -11.84 4.34
CA GLU A 242 21.72 -11.39 3.09
C GLU A 242 20.51 -12.27 2.74
N LEU A 243 19.41 -11.61 2.41
CA LEU A 243 18.16 -12.22 1.93
C LEU A 243 17.77 -11.59 0.59
N LEU A 244 17.14 -12.39 -0.26
CA LEU A 244 16.64 -11.94 -1.56
C LEU A 244 15.11 -11.91 -1.52
N ILE A 245 14.50 -10.82 -1.99
CA ILE A 245 13.06 -10.72 -2.15
C ILE A 245 12.73 -10.82 -3.64
N GLU A 246 12.15 -11.94 -4.02
CA GLU A 246 11.63 -12.16 -5.36
C GLU A 246 10.18 -11.69 -5.44
N ARG A 247 9.82 -11.03 -6.54
CA ARG A 247 8.48 -10.54 -6.82
C ARG A 247 7.94 -11.21 -8.07
N ASP A 248 6.69 -11.62 -8.02
CA ASP A 248 6.03 -12.31 -9.11
C ASP A 248 4.58 -11.86 -9.29
N TRP A 249 4.16 -11.84 -10.55
CA TRP A 249 2.84 -11.44 -11.02
C TRP A 249 2.21 -12.47 -11.96
N GLN A 250 2.90 -13.59 -12.24
CA GLN A 250 2.45 -14.59 -13.20
C GLN A 250 1.14 -15.32 -12.86
N PRO A 251 0.57 -15.28 -11.63
CA PRO A 251 -0.81 -15.72 -11.42
C PRO A 251 -1.85 -14.60 -11.58
N GLY A 252 -1.48 -13.42 -12.09
CA GLY A 252 -2.38 -12.27 -12.32
C GLY A 252 -2.53 -11.33 -11.12
N TYR A 253 -1.77 -11.55 -10.04
CA TYR A 253 -1.75 -10.71 -8.84
C TYR A 253 -0.34 -10.61 -8.25
N PRO A 254 -0.04 -9.55 -7.48
CA PRO A 254 1.28 -9.36 -6.91
C PRO A 254 1.52 -10.35 -5.76
N GLN A 255 2.63 -11.06 -5.83
CA GLN A 255 3.16 -11.86 -4.73
C GLN A 255 4.66 -11.66 -4.57
N SER A 256 5.16 -11.84 -3.35
CA SER A 256 6.59 -11.88 -3.08
C SER A 256 7.00 -13.12 -2.28
N ARG A 257 8.27 -13.51 -2.41
CA ARG A 257 8.90 -14.62 -1.69
C ARG A 257 10.25 -14.18 -1.15
N VAL A 258 10.63 -14.75 -0.02
CA VAL A 258 11.94 -14.55 0.58
C VAL A 258 12.80 -15.76 0.26
N LEU A 259 13.98 -15.51 -0.30
CA LEU A 259 15.00 -16.50 -0.62
C LEU A 259 16.27 -16.25 0.20
N THR A 260 17.08 -17.28 0.38
CA THR A 260 18.45 -17.15 0.87
C THR A 260 19.33 -16.42 -0.15
N ALA A 261 20.53 -16.00 0.24
CA ALA A 261 21.54 -15.46 -0.68
C ALA A 261 21.89 -16.42 -1.85
N ASN A 262 21.72 -17.73 -1.64
CA ASN A 262 21.94 -18.76 -2.66
C ASN A 262 20.73 -18.96 -3.60
N GLY A 263 19.64 -18.23 -3.38
CA GLY A 263 18.40 -18.33 -4.17
C GLY A 263 17.45 -19.45 -3.73
N GLU A 264 17.70 -20.10 -2.59
CA GLU A 264 16.79 -21.13 -2.06
C GLU A 264 15.56 -20.48 -1.43
N GLN A 265 14.36 -20.95 -1.78
CA GLN A 265 13.12 -20.42 -1.23
C GLN A 265 12.96 -20.75 0.25
N VAL A 266 12.75 -19.72 1.06
CA VAL A 266 12.61 -19.84 2.52
C VAL A 266 11.16 -19.63 2.95
N SER A 267 10.40 -18.78 2.25
CA SER A 267 9.04 -18.44 2.67
C SER A 267 7.93 -19.01 1.79
N GLU A 268 6.73 -19.12 2.35
CA GLU A 268 5.52 -19.19 1.54
C GLU A 268 5.32 -17.88 0.73
N PRO A 269 4.50 -17.90 -0.35
CA PRO A 269 4.15 -16.69 -1.08
C PRO A 269 3.40 -15.68 -0.21
N LEU A 270 3.79 -14.41 -0.31
CA LEU A 270 3.17 -13.29 0.39
C LEU A 270 2.32 -12.48 -0.57
N TYR A 271 1.07 -12.21 -0.23
CA TYR A 271 0.12 -11.45 -1.05
C TYR A 271 -0.89 -10.73 -0.15
N LEU A 272 -1.53 -9.69 -0.69
CA LEU A 272 -2.60 -8.97 0.01
C LEU A 272 -3.89 -9.81 0.03
N ARG A 273 -4.53 -9.91 1.19
CA ARG A 273 -5.86 -10.50 1.34
C ARG A 273 -6.92 -9.39 1.44
N GLY A 274 -8.18 -9.77 1.35
CA GLY A 274 -9.34 -8.89 1.43
C GLY A 274 -9.87 -8.52 0.06
N LYS A 275 -10.57 -7.37 0.01
CA LYS A 275 -11.20 -6.88 -1.23
C LYS A 275 -10.74 -5.46 -1.49
N LEU A 276 -9.96 -5.33 -2.54
CA LEU A 276 -9.33 -4.10 -2.97
C LEU A 276 -9.70 -3.91 -4.45
N SER A 277 -10.86 -3.29 -4.69
CA SER A 277 -11.53 -3.20 -6.01
C SER A 277 -11.07 -2.04 -6.92
N TRP A 278 -9.90 -1.47 -6.69
CA TRP A 278 -9.43 -0.24 -7.35
C TRP A 278 -8.45 -0.52 -8.48
N PRO A 279 -8.42 0.32 -9.52
CA PRO A 279 -7.39 0.21 -10.55
C PRO A 279 -6.04 0.78 -10.07
N VAL A 280 -5.00 -0.05 -10.05
CA VAL A 280 -3.62 0.46 -9.91
C VAL A 280 -3.30 1.29 -11.15
N GLY A 281 -2.75 2.50 -11.00
CA GLY A 281 -2.53 3.42 -12.12
C GLY A 281 -1.84 2.77 -13.31
N GLY A 282 -2.56 2.55 -14.40
CA GLY A 282 -2.04 1.89 -15.62
C GLY A 282 -1.88 0.36 -15.54
N ALA A 283 -2.36 -0.32 -14.50
CA ALA A 283 -2.41 -1.78 -14.49
C ALA A 283 -3.36 -2.30 -15.58
N PRO A 284 -2.95 -3.35 -16.33
CA PRO A 284 -3.86 -4.05 -17.23
C PRO A 284 -5.13 -4.49 -16.49
N ARG A 285 -6.28 -4.47 -17.17
CA ARG A 285 -7.58 -4.86 -16.57
C ARG A 285 -7.59 -6.26 -15.94
N ARG A 286 -6.66 -7.13 -16.35
CA ARG A 286 -6.51 -8.51 -15.87
C ARG A 286 -5.74 -8.63 -14.55
N VAL A 287 -5.13 -7.55 -14.07
CA VAL A 287 -4.40 -7.56 -12.79
C VAL A 287 -5.40 -7.39 -11.65
N GLU A 288 -5.33 -8.33 -10.71
CA GLU A 288 -6.01 -8.29 -9.43
C GLU A 288 -4.99 -7.99 -8.34
N LEU A 289 -5.29 -7.08 -7.41
CA LEU A 289 -4.38 -6.79 -6.30
C LEU A 289 -4.50 -7.80 -5.15
N THR A 290 -5.62 -8.50 -5.09
CA THR A 290 -5.94 -9.50 -4.07
C THR A 290 -6.48 -10.73 -4.76
N PRO A 291 -5.87 -11.93 -4.59
CA PRO A 291 -6.32 -13.13 -5.28
C PRO A 291 -7.59 -13.69 -4.61
N VAL A 292 -8.77 -13.38 -5.16
CA VAL A 292 -10.06 -13.75 -4.53
C VAL A 292 -10.23 -15.27 -4.48
N GLU A 293 -9.79 -15.99 -5.51
CA GLU A 293 -9.93 -17.44 -5.59
C GLU A 293 -9.08 -18.17 -4.56
N MET A 294 -7.82 -17.74 -4.36
CA MET A 294 -6.91 -18.31 -3.36
C MET A 294 -7.44 -18.13 -1.93
N GLN A 295 -8.17 -17.05 -1.68
CA GLN A 295 -8.74 -16.74 -0.37
C GLN A 295 -10.01 -17.53 -0.07
N ARG A 296 -10.63 -18.17 -1.07
CA ARG A 296 -11.90 -18.88 -0.89
C ARG A 296 -11.71 -20.07 0.06
N GLY A 297 -12.45 -20.08 1.16
CA GLY A 297 -12.38 -21.13 2.18
C GLY A 297 -11.29 -20.93 3.25
N GLN A 298 -10.50 -19.86 3.17
CA GLN A 298 -9.56 -19.50 4.24
C GLN A 298 -10.28 -18.78 5.39
N ALA A 299 -9.72 -18.85 6.60
CA ALA A 299 -10.27 -18.15 7.76
C ALA A 299 -10.19 -16.62 7.60
N PRO A 300 -11.17 -15.87 8.13
CA PRO A 300 -11.17 -14.41 8.08
C PRO A 300 -10.11 -13.81 9.03
N GLY A 301 -9.71 -12.58 8.78
CA GLY A 301 -8.67 -11.86 9.54
C GLY A 301 -7.29 -11.91 8.87
N SER A 302 -6.31 -11.24 9.44
CA SER A 302 -4.91 -11.28 8.97
C SER A 302 -4.26 -12.61 9.30
N GLN A 303 -3.43 -13.14 8.40
CA GLN A 303 -2.66 -14.37 8.65
C GLN A 303 -1.21 -14.06 8.92
N LEU A 304 -0.65 -14.74 9.91
CA LEU A 304 0.75 -14.71 10.27
C LEU A 304 1.37 -16.07 9.96
N LEU A 305 2.51 -16.04 9.28
CA LEU A 305 3.30 -17.22 8.93
C LEU A 305 4.68 -17.01 9.51
N ASN A 306 5.04 -17.84 10.48
CA ASN A 306 6.31 -17.76 11.15
C ASN A 306 7.24 -18.89 10.70
N LEU A 307 8.49 -18.52 10.43
CA LEU A 307 9.57 -19.47 10.20
C LEU A 307 10.78 -19.06 11.02
N TRP A 308 11.17 -19.90 11.96
CA TRP A 308 12.40 -19.74 12.72
C TRP A 308 13.62 -20.03 11.85
N ILE A 309 14.63 -19.17 11.95
CA ILE A 309 15.86 -19.28 11.19
C ILE A 309 16.86 -20.10 12.01
N ALA A 310 17.41 -21.15 11.41
CA ALA A 310 18.45 -21.95 12.05
C ALA A 310 19.71 -21.09 12.34
N PRO A 311 20.44 -21.35 13.43
CA PRO A 311 21.78 -20.79 13.60
C PRO A 311 22.68 -21.24 12.45
N GLN A 312 23.42 -20.29 11.86
CA GLN A 312 24.47 -20.59 10.89
C GLN A 312 25.71 -21.14 11.60
#